data_AF-Q4U949-F1
#
_entry.id   AF-Q4U949-F1
#
_cell.length_a   1.000
_cell.length_b   1.000
_cell.length_c   1.000
_cell.angle_alpha   90.00
_cell.angle_beta   90.00
_cell.angle_gamma   90.00
#
_symmetry.space_group_name_H-M   'P 1'
#
loop_
_entity.id
_entity.type
_entity.pdbx_description
1 polymer ?
#
loop_
_entity_poly.entity_id
_entity_poly.type
_entity_poly.pdbx_seq_one_letter_code
_entity_poly.pdbx_strand_id
1 'polypeptide(L)' 'MESKRNGVFSEFDGFPWHNLPRKERVCNILRHYTSLRSHADKEKFYAFLKDTLQKFESSENDTN' A
#
# COMPACT_ATOMS: atom_id res chain seq x y z
N MET A 1 -23.91 -6.98 10.06
CA MET A 1 -23.21 -7.98 9.23
C MET A 1 -21.77 -7.52 9.06
N GLU A 2 -20.84 -8.24 9.68
CA GLU A 2 -19.41 -7.92 9.72
C GLU A 2 -18.80 -7.97 8.31
N SER A 3 -18.39 -6.82 7.79
CA SER A 3 -17.53 -6.75 6.61
C SER A 3 -16.13 -7.20 7.00
N LYS A 4 -15.85 -8.50 6.91
CA LYS A 4 -14.47 -9.01 6.81
C LYS A 4 -13.86 -8.48 5.51
N ARG A 5 -13.36 -7.24 5.54
CA ARG A 5 -12.43 -6.75 4.53
C ARG A 5 -11.09 -7.40 4.85
N ASN A 6 -10.82 -8.54 4.23
CA ASN A 6 -9.46 -8.98 4.00
C ASN A 6 -8.76 -7.79 3.33
N GLY A 7 -7.84 -7.16 4.06
CA GLY A 7 -7.28 -5.83 3.79
C GLY A 7 -6.42 -5.75 2.54
N VAL A 8 -6.99 -6.13 1.40
CA VAL A 8 -6.35 -6.22 0.09
C VAL A 8 -7.29 -5.48 -0.86
N PHE A 9 -6.96 -4.22 -1.06
CA PHE A 9 -7.49 -3.29 -2.06
C PHE A 9 -8.96 -2.87 -1.89
N SER A 10 -9.14 -1.64 -1.40
CA SER A 10 -10.29 -0.84 -1.82
C SER A 10 -9.89 -0.19 -3.14
N GLU A 11 -10.62 -0.49 -4.20
CA GLU A 11 -10.39 -0.02 -5.58
C GLU A 11 -10.57 1.51 -5.76
N PHE A 12 -10.87 2.20 -4.65
CA PHE A 12 -11.06 3.64 -4.57
C PHE A 12 -10.22 4.17 -3.41
N ASP A 13 -9.43 5.21 -3.70
CA ASP A 13 -8.82 6.12 -2.72
C ASP A 13 -7.55 5.69 -1.96
N GLY A 14 -6.53 5.32 -2.73
CA GLY A 14 -5.15 5.43 -2.27
C GLY A 14 -4.74 4.44 -1.19
N PHE A 15 -3.49 4.58 -0.77
CA PHE A 15 -2.85 3.68 0.19
C PHE A 15 -3.74 3.50 1.45
N PRO A 16 -4.04 2.28 1.92
CA PRO A 16 -5.02 2.03 2.99
C PRO A 16 -4.65 2.64 4.36
N TRP A 17 -3.49 3.30 4.45
CA TRP A 17 -2.95 3.93 5.66
C TRP A 17 -2.46 5.36 5.42
N HIS A 18 -2.86 6.02 4.33
CA HIS A 18 -2.37 7.37 4.00
C HIS A 18 -2.60 8.40 5.13
N ASN A 19 -3.68 8.24 5.90
CA ASN A 19 -4.03 9.09 7.04
C ASN A 19 -3.27 8.79 8.34
N LEU A 20 -2.47 7.72 8.41
CA LEU A 20 -1.72 7.39 9.63
C LEU A 20 -0.41 8.20 9.74
N PRO A 21 0.16 8.35 10.94
CA PRO A 21 1.53 8.85 11.10
C PRO A 21 2.55 7.98 10.36
N ARG A 22 3.68 8.57 9.92
CA ARG A 22 4.71 7.88 9.10
C ARG A 22 5.19 6.57 9.72
N LYS A 23 5.43 6.55 11.03
CA LYS A 23 5.89 5.36 11.76
C LYS A 23 4.84 4.24 11.72
N GLU A 24 3.58 4.58 11.97
CA GLU A 24 2.49 3.61 11.95
C GLU A 24 2.19 3.10 10.54
N ARG A 25 2.32 3.93 9.52
CA ARG A 25 2.25 3.50 8.10
C ARG A 25 3.25 2.40 7.80
N VAL A 26 4.53 2.62 8.14
CA VAL A 26 5.60 1.65 7.89
C VAL A 26 5.32 0.34 8.63
N CYS A 27 4.91 0.40 9.89
CA CYS A 27 4.56 -0.80 10.65
C CYS A 27 3.40 -1.57 10.01
N ASN A 28 2.36 -0.90 9.52
CA ASN A 28 1.23 -1.55 8.85
C ASN A 28 1.61 -2.16 7.50
N ILE A 29 2.47 -1.50 6.71
CA ILE A 29 3.03 -2.04 5.47
C ILE A 29 3.78 -3.35 5.73
N LEU A 30 4.68 -3.34 6.72
CA LEU A 30 5.47 -4.52 7.09
C LEU A 30 4.57 -5.65 7.63
N ARG A 31 3.58 -5.31 8.46
CA ARG A 31 2.59 -6.27 8.97
C ARG A 31 1.77 -6.89 7.83
N HIS A 32 1.38 -6.09 6.83
CA HIS A 32 0.65 -6.60 5.69
C HIS A 32 1.51 -7.56 4.87
N TYR A 33 2.74 -7.16 4.52
CA TYR A 33 3.67 -8.02 3.77
C TYR A 33 3.95 -9.35 4.47
N THR A 34 4.17 -9.33 5.78
CA THR A 34 4.39 -10.55 6.57
C THR A 34 3.15 -11.46 6.67
N SER A 35 1.95 -10.90 6.50
CA SER A 35 0.71 -11.67 6.47
C SER A 35 0.45 -12.36 5.12
N LEU A 36 1.11 -11.92 4.04
CA LEU A 36 0.96 -12.51 2.70
C LEU A 36 1.63 -13.88 2.65
N ARG A 37 0.83 -14.91 2.39
CA ARG A 37 1.31 -16.30 2.36
C ARG A 37 1.73 -16.78 0.97
N SER A 38 1.13 -16.23 -0.08
CA SER A 38 1.43 -16.62 -1.46
C SER A 38 2.54 -15.76 -2.07
N HIS A 39 3.41 -16.37 -2.89
CA HIS A 39 4.37 -15.64 -3.71
C HIS A 39 3.67 -14.66 -4.66
N ALA A 40 2.57 -15.08 -5.30
CA ALA A 40 1.83 -14.24 -6.23
C ALA A 40 1.25 -12.98 -5.55
N ASP A 41 0.80 -13.09 -4.30
CA ASP A 41 0.28 -11.92 -3.57
C ASP A 41 1.39 -10.96 -3.18
N LYS A 42 2.59 -11.48 -2.85
CA LYS A 42 3.77 -10.65 -2.59
C LYS A 42 4.21 -9.89 -3.84
N GLU A 43 4.17 -10.52 -5.01
CA GLU A 43 4.50 -9.86 -6.27
C GLU A 43 3.50 -8.74 -6.61
N LYS A 44 2.20 -8.98 -6.43
CA LYS A 44 1.17 -7.94 -6.59
C LYS A 44 1.38 -6.78 -5.64
N PHE A 45 1.68 -7.06 -4.37
CA PHE A 45 1.95 -6.02 -3.38
C PHE A 45 3.23 -5.23 -3.71
N TYR A 46 4.28 -5.90 -4.17
CA TYR A 46 5.50 -5.24 -4.63
C TYR A 46 5.25 -4.33 -5.84
N ALA A 47 4.49 -4.80 -6.83
CA ALA A 47 4.12 -3.99 -8.00
C ALA A 47 3.35 -2.73 -7.58
N PHE A 48 2.44 -2.85 -6.61
CA PHE A 48 1.71 -1.72 -6.05
C PHE A 48 2.62 -0.70 -5.35
N LEU A 49 3.59 -1.16 -4.53
CA LEU A 49 4.57 -0.28 -3.90
C LEU A 49 5.42 0.47 -4.94
N LYS A 50 5.84 -0.24 -6.00
CA LYS A 50 6.63 0.34 -7.09
C LYS A 50 5.87 1.41 -7.86
N ASP A 51 4.62 1.15 -8.25
CA ASP A 51 3.74 2.12 -8.92
C ASP A 51 3.49 3.35 -8.03
N THR A 52 3.24 3.12 -6.73
CA THR A 52 3.05 4.21 -5.77
C THR A 52 4.28 5.09 -5.67
N LEU A 53 5.48 4.51 -5.53
CA LEU A 53 6.74 5.25 -5.45
C LEU A 53 6.97 6.09 -6.72
N GLN A 54 6.78 5.49 -7.89
CA GLN A 54 6.94 6.19 -9.17
C GLN A 54 5.99 7.39 -9.28
N LYS A 55 4.74 7.26 -8.82
CA LYS A 55 3.78 8.38 -8.80
C LYS A 55 4.21 9.51 -7.86
N PHE A 56 4.80 9.19 -6.71
CA PHE A 56 5.36 10.20 -5.81
C PHE A 56 6.54 10.93 -6.48
N GLU A 57 7.49 10.18 -7.06
CA GLU A 57 8.66 10.75 -7.73
C GLU A 57 8.27 11.60 -8.95
N SER A 58 7.29 11.17 -9.75
CA SER A 58 6.77 11.98 -10.86
C SER A 58 6.05 13.23 -10.36
N SER A 59 5.27 13.14 -9.27
CA SER A 59 4.58 14.30 -8.71
C SER A 59 5.53 15.33 -8.08
N GLU A 60 6.69 14.92 -7.57
CA GLU A 60 7.73 15.84 -7.09
C GLU A 60 8.46 16.56 -8.24
N ASN A 61 8.54 15.95 -9.43
CA ASN A 61 9.22 16.53 -10.60
C ASN A 61 8.38 17.57 -11.37
N ASP A 62 7.06 17.61 -11.19
CA ASP A 62 6.17 18.60 -11.83
C ASP A 62 6.05 19.94 -11.06
N THR A 63 6.79 20.11 -9.95
CA THR A 63 6.72 21.32 -9.10
C THR A 63 7.98 22.20 -9.17
N ASN A 64 8.76 22.15 -10.26
CA ASN A 64 9.96 22.98 -10.43
C ASN A 64 9.94 23.80 -11.72
#